data_AF-A0A6P0J0Q2-F1
#
_entry.id   AF-A0A6P0J0Q2-F1
#
_cell.length_a   1.000
_cell.length_b   1.000
_cell.length_c   1.000
_cell.angle_alpha   90.00
_cell.angle_beta   90.00
_cell.angle_gamma   90.00
#
_symmetry.space_group_name_H-M   'P 1'
#
loop_
_entity.id
_entity.type
_entity.pdbx_description
1 polymer ?
#
loop_
_entity_poly.entity_id
_entity_poly.type
_entity_poly.pdbx_seq_one_letter_code
_entity_poly.pdbx_strand_id
1 'polypeptide(L)'
;MEEEIKHKANELAEDYHNQGSNAIKNIFADIIALLAFALVIINSKRDVIILKSFMDDIIYGLSDSAKAFIIILFTDIFVGFHSPHGWEIILEALSRHLGIPESREFIFLFIATFPVILDSVIKYWIFRYLNRISPSAVATYRTMNE
;
A
#
# COMPACT_ATOMS: atom_id res chain seq x y z
N MET A 1 -7.04 -30.22 37.40
CA MET A 1 -6.46 -30.59 36.09
C MET A 1 -7.50 -30.73 35.00
N GLU A 2 -8.46 -31.67 35.03
CA GLU A 2 -9.51 -31.75 33.98
C GLU A 2 -10.41 -30.51 33.93
N GLU A 3 -10.83 -29.98 35.08
CA GLU A 3 -11.65 -28.76 35.14
C GLU A 3 -10.91 -27.51 34.64
N GLU A 4 -9.61 -27.39 34.90
CA GLU A 4 -8.76 -26.30 34.39
C GLU A 4 -8.57 -26.38 32.87
N ILE A 5 -8.39 -27.59 32.33
CA ILE A 5 -8.29 -27.81 30.88
C ILE A 5 -9.61 -27.44 30.20
N LYS A 6 -10.74 -27.83 30.81
CA LYS A 6 -12.08 -27.52 30.30
C LYS A 6 -12.39 -26.02 30.35
N HIS A 7 -11.98 -25.34 31.42
CA HIS A 7 -12.11 -23.89 31.53
C HIS A 7 -11.30 -23.17 30.45
N LYS A 8 -10.01 -23.51 30.29
CA LYS A 8 -9.16 -22.95 29.24
C LYS A 8 -9.67 -23.24 27.83
N ALA A 9 -10.24 -24.42 27.59
CA ALA A 9 -10.82 -24.75 26.30
C ALA A 9 -12.04 -23.89 25.96
N ASN A 10 -12.91 -23.63 26.95
CA ASN A 10 -14.06 -22.74 26.78
C ASN A 10 -13.64 -21.28 26.58
N GLU A 11 -12.68 -20.80 27.35
CA GLU A 11 -12.13 -19.45 27.23
C GLU A 11 -11.52 -19.22 25.85
N LEU A 12 -10.73 -20.19 25.35
CA LEU A 12 -10.17 -20.16 24.02
C LEU A 12 -11.24 -20.16 22.92
N ALA A 13 -12.30 -20.97 23.09
CA ALA A 13 -13.40 -21.02 22.13
C ALA A 13 -14.18 -19.69 22.06
N GLU A 14 -14.38 -19.03 23.20
CA GLU A 14 -15.04 -17.73 23.28
C GLU A 14 -14.18 -16.62 22.64
N ASP A 15 -12.87 -16.64 22.88
CA ASP A 15 -11.93 -15.71 22.25
C ASP A 15 -11.89 -15.84 20.73
N TYR A 16 -11.82 -17.07 20.19
CA TYR A 16 -11.88 -17.28 18.73
C TYR A 16 -13.22 -16.85 18.14
N HIS A 17 -14.33 -17.09 18.85
CA HIS A 17 -15.66 -16.65 18.40
C HIS A 17 -15.77 -15.13 18.34
N ASN A 18 -15.26 -14.44 19.37
CA ASN A 18 -15.24 -12.98 19.44
C ASN A 18 -14.33 -12.37 18.36
N GLN A 19 -13.14 -12.93 18.14
CA GLN A 19 -12.22 -12.51 17.07
C GLN A 19 -12.85 -12.68 15.69
N GLY A 20 -13.48 -13.83 15.42
CA GLY A 20 -14.18 -14.08 14.15
C GLY A 20 -15.34 -13.10 13.91
N SER A 21 -16.15 -12.84 14.95
CA SER A 21 -17.24 -11.86 14.88
C SER A 21 -16.74 -10.45 14.59
N ASN A 22 -15.64 -10.04 15.23
CA ASN A 22 -15.05 -8.72 15.02
C ASN A 22 -14.43 -8.57 13.61
N ALA A 23 -13.76 -9.60 13.12
CA ALA A 23 -13.23 -9.61 11.76
C ALA A 23 -14.32 -9.45 10.69
N ILE A 24 -15.43 -10.17 10.84
CA ILE A 24 -16.58 -10.03 9.94
C ILE A 24 -17.14 -8.61 10.01
N LYS A 25 -17.33 -8.05 11.21
CA LYS A 25 -17.81 -6.67 11.38
C LYS A 25 -16.88 -5.65 10.73
N ASN A 26 -15.56 -5.81 10.86
CA ASN A 26 -14.57 -4.94 10.23
C ASN A 26 -14.72 -4.95 8.70
N ILE A 27 -14.77 -6.13 8.09
CA ILE A 27 -14.95 -6.28 6.64
C ILE A 27 -16.24 -5.60 6.17
N PHE A 28 -17.35 -5.79 6.88
CA PHE A 28 -18.61 -5.13 6.55
C PHE A 28 -18.53 -3.60 6.70
N ALA A 29 -17.90 -3.11 7.77
CA ALA A 29 -17.69 -1.69 7.99
C ALA A 29 -16.84 -1.07 6.87
N ASP A 30 -15.78 -1.73 6.45
CA ASP A 30 -14.91 -1.29 5.35
C ASP A 30 -15.65 -1.26 4.02
N ILE A 31 -16.46 -2.28 3.71
CA ILE A 31 -17.28 -2.31 2.50
C ILE A 31 -18.29 -1.16 2.49
N ILE A 32 -18.98 -0.93 3.61
CA ILE A 32 -19.95 0.17 3.72
C ILE A 32 -19.24 1.53 3.62
N ALA A 33 -18.09 1.69 4.27
CA ALA A 33 -17.28 2.90 4.20
C ALA A 33 -16.80 3.16 2.77
N LEU A 34 -16.34 2.13 2.07
CA LEU A 34 -15.92 2.22 0.67
C LEU A 34 -17.09 2.61 -0.25
N LEU A 35 -18.25 2.00 -0.06
CA LEU A 35 -19.46 2.34 -0.83
C LEU A 35 -19.92 3.78 -0.56
N ALA A 36 -19.95 4.19 0.71
CA ALA A 36 -20.29 5.55 1.09
C ALA A 36 -19.31 6.56 0.50
N PHE A 37 -18.00 6.28 0.59
CA PHE A 37 -16.96 7.12 0.00
C PHE A 37 -17.10 7.19 -1.53
N ALA A 38 -17.32 6.06 -2.21
CA ALA A 38 -17.55 6.02 -3.64
C ALA A 38 -18.79 6.83 -4.05
N LEU A 39 -19.89 6.74 -3.31
CA LEU A 39 -21.09 7.54 -3.54
C LEU A 39 -20.80 9.04 -3.38
N VAL A 40 -20.02 9.44 -2.38
CA VAL A 40 -19.60 10.84 -2.21
C VAL A 40 -18.80 11.30 -3.43
N ILE A 41 -17.79 10.55 -3.87
CA ILE A 41 -16.98 10.89 -5.05
C ILE A 41 -17.83 11.00 -6.32
N ILE A 42 -18.76 10.06 -6.54
CA ILE A 42 -19.64 10.04 -7.71
C ILE A 42 -20.62 11.21 -7.69
N ASN A 43 -21.08 11.66 -6.51
CA ASN A 43 -21.97 12.80 -6.37
C ASN A 43 -21.21 14.14 -6.46
N SER A 44 -19.97 14.19 -5.98
CA SER A 44 -19.11 15.37 -5.98
C SER A 44 -18.28 15.54 -7.26
N LYS A 45 -18.84 15.18 -8.44
CA LYS A 45 -18.09 15.23 -9.73
C LYS A 45 -17.46 16.60 -10.00
N ARG A 46 -18.17 17.69 -9.65
CA ARG A 46 -17.67 19.06 -9.86
C ARG A 46 -16.39 19.30 -9.05
N ASP A 47 -16.41 18.95 -7.77
CA ASP A 47 -15.26 19.16 -6.88
C ASP A 47 -14.09 18.28 -7.30
N VAL A 48 -14.36 17.04 -7.73
CA VAL A 48 -13.35 16.14 -8.28
C VAL A 48 -12.71 16.71 -9.55
N ILE A 49 -13.50 17.32 -10.45
CA ILE A 49 -12.97 17.98 -11.65
C ILE A 49 -12.10 19.18 -11.28
N ILE A 50 -12.52 19.99 -10.30
CA ILE A 50 -11.74 21.14 -9.82
C ILE A 50 -10.42 20.67 -9.21
N LEU A 51 -10.46 19.65 -8.34
CA LEU A 51 -9.27 19.05 -7.74
C LEU A 51 -8.34 18.47 -8.82
N LYS A 52 -8.90 17.79 -9.83
CA LYS A 52 -8.13 17.28 -10.96
C LYS A 52 -7.44 18.41 -11.71
N SER A 53 -8.17 19.48 -12.04
CA SER A 53 -7.58 20.64 -12.74
C SER A 53 -6.47 21.29 -11.92
N PHE A 54 -6.67 21.45 -10.62
CA PHE A 54 -5.66 21.98 -9.71
C PHE A 54 -4.41 21.10 -9.65
N MET A 55 -4.60 19.78 -9.58
CA MET A 55 -3.50 18.83 -9.59
C MET A 55 -2.78 18.81 -10.94
N ASP A 56 -3.51 18.91 -12.05
CA ASP A 56 -2.97 19.07 -13.39
C ASP A 56 -2.13 20.36 -13.46
N ASP A 57 -2.63 21.49 -12.98
CA ASP A 57 -1.91 22.77 -12.98
C ASP A 57 -0.60 22.70 -12.19
N ILE A 58 -0.61 22.04 -11.02
CA ILE A 58 0.62 21.77 -10.25
C ILE A 58 1.58 20.90 -11.07
N ILE A 59 1.11 19.77 -11.60
CA ILE A 59 1.98 18.81 -12.29
C ILE A 59 2.55 19.41 -13.58
N TYR A 60 1.72 20.07 -14.40
CA TYR A 60 2.16 20.69 -15.66
C TYR A 60 2.98 21.96 -15.44
N GLY A 61 2.79 22.66 -14.32
CA GLY A 61 3.60 23.81 -13.91
C GLY A 61 5.03 23.45 -13.47
N LEU A 62 5.31 22.17 -13.19
CA LEU A 62 6.65 21.69 -12.85
C LEU A 62 7.51 21.48 -14.10
N SER A 63 8.83 21.66 -13.96
CA SER A 63 9.79 21.25 -14.98
C SER A 63 9.79 19.72 -15.13
N ASP A 64 10.15 19.22 -16.31
CA ASP A 64 10.22 17.77 -16.54
C ASP A 64 11.23 17.07 -15.60
N SER A 65 12.29 17.77 -15.20
CA SER A 65 13.22 17.32 -14.17
C SER A 65 12.61 17.23 -12.77
N ALA A 66 11.75 18.17 -12.38
CA ALA A 66 11.07 18.15 -11.09
C ALA A 66 10.00 17.05 -11.05
N LYS A 67 9.26 16.83 -12.14
CA LYS A 67 8.33 15.70 -12.26
C LYS A 67 9.09 14.36 -12.09
N ALA A 68 10.21 14.20 -12.78
CA ALA A 68 11.07 13.03 -12.66
C ALA A 68 11.56 12.83 -11.21
N PHE A 69 12.04 13.90 -10.57
CA PHE A 69 12.53 13.86 -9.20
C PHE A 69 11.44 13.47 -8.19
N ILE A 70 10.24 14.06 -8.29
CA ILE A 70 9.10 13.70 -7.42
C ILE A 70 8.74 12.22 -7.58
N ILE A 71 8.70 11.73 -8.81
CA ILE A 71 8.44 10.32 -9.07
C ILE A 71 9.51 9.44 -8.41
N ILE A 72 10.80 9.74 -8.63
CA ILE A 72 11.90 8.99 -8.04
C ILE A 72 11.82 9.02 -6.51
N LEU A 73 11.68 10.21 -5.90
CA LEU A 73 11.59 10.39 -4.45
C LEU A 73 10.41 9.62 -3.85
N PHE A 74 9.24 9.70 -4.47
CA PHE A 74 8.06 8.96 -4.02
C PHE A 74 8.33 7.46 -4.08
N THR A 75 8.87 6.98 -5.20
CA THR A 75 9.14 5.55 -5.34
C THR A 75 10.24 5.05 -4.42
N ASP A 76 11.24 5.86 -4.13
CA ASP A 76 12.29 5.52 -3.18
C ASP A 76 11.76 5.47 -1.73
N ILE A 77 10.82 6.34 -1.36
CA ILE A 77 10.20 6.31 -0.02
C ILE A 77 9.28 5.10 0.15
N PHE A 78 8.46 4.77 -0.85
CA PHE A 78 7.45 3.71 -0.74
C PHE A 78 7.98 2.32 -1.11
N VAL A 79 8.99 2.27 -1.97
CA VAL A 79 9.53 1.04 -2.55
C VAL A 79 10.98 0.82 -2.14
N GLY A 80 11.66 1.82 -1.56
CA GLY A 80 12.97 1.65 -0.93
C GLY A 80 12.82 0.84 0.36
N PHE A 81 13.09 -0.46 0.27
CA PHE A 81 13.06 -1.40 1.39
C PHE A 81 14.22 -1.14 2.35
N HIS A 82 14.04 -0.21 3.28
CA HIS A 82 14.97 -0.05 4.38
C HIS A 82 14.61 -0.87 5.62
N SER A 83 13.43 -1.50 5.67
CA SER A 83 13.13 -2.48 6.71
C SER A 83 12.05 -3.49 6.29
N PRO A 84 12.37 -4.79 6.22
CA PRO A 84 11.40 -5.90 6.17
C PRO A 84 10.28 -5.76 7.19
N HIS A 85 10.58 -5.14 8.34
CA HIS A 85 9.65 -4.96 9.44
C HIS A 85 8.46 -4.04 9.11
N GLY A 86 8.64 -3.07 8.21
CA GLY A 86 7.52 -2.20 7.79
C GLY A 86 6.41 -2.99 7.10
N TRP A 87 6.80 -3.94 6.26
CA TRP A 87 5.86 -4.83 5.58
C TRP A 87 5.26 -5.87 6.53
N GLU A 88 6.04 -6.37 7.48
CA GLU A 88 5.55 -7.26 8.54
C GLU A 88 4.41 -6.58 9.32
N ILE A 89 4.62 -5.35 9.80
CA ILE A 89 3.60 -4.59 10.55
C ILE A 89 2.34 -4.37 9.71
N ILE A 90 2.48 -3.99 8.43
CA ILE A 90 1.33 -3.76 7.53
C ILE A 90 0.55 -5.06 7.32
N LEU A 91 1.24 -6.16 7.00
CA LEU A 91 0.61 -7.45 6.74
C LEU A 91 -0.05 -8.03 8.00
N GLU A 92 0.61 -7.93 9.15
CA GLU A 92 0.04 -8.32 10.44
C GLU A 92 -1.20 -7.49 10.79
N ALA A 93 -1.13 -6.17 10.64
CA ALA A 93 -2.28 -5.29 10.91
C ALA A 93 -3.46 -5.62 9.99
N LEU A 94 -3.21 -5.84 8.71
CA LEU A 94 -4.24 -6.26 7.75
C LEU A 94 -4.80 -7.65 8.08
N SER A 95 -3.94 -8.61 8.42
CA SER A 95 -4.36 -9.97 8.78
C SER A 95 -5.24 -9.95 10.01
N ARG A 96 -4.87 -9.21 11.06
CA ARG A 96 -5.68 -9.05 12.27
C ARG A 96 -6.99 -8.33 12.00
N HIS A 97 -6.98 -7.29 11.16
CA HIS A 97 -8.19 -6.55 10.83
C HIS A 97 -9.20 -7.39 10.06
N LEU A 98 -8.72 -8.21 9.11
CA LEU A 98 -9.49 -9.14 8.30
C LEU A 98 -9.79 -10.48 9.02
N GLY A 99 -9.20 -10.73 10.20
CA GLY A 99 -9.33 -11.98 10.94
C GLY A 99 -8.70 -13.20 10.26
N ILE A 100 -7.76 -12.98 9.35
CA ILE A 100 -7.03 -14.06 8.68
C ILE A 100 -5.92 -14.54 9.62
N PRO A 101 -5.73 -15.86 9.79
CA PRO A 101 -4.61 -16.37 10.58
C PRO A 101 -3.27 -15.95 9.95
N GLU A 102 -2.43 -15.30 10.74
CA GLU A 102 -1.10 -14.85 10.32
C GLU A 102 -0.21 -16.06 9.99
N SER A 103 0.02 -16.32 8.70
CA SER A 103 1.00 -17.33 8.28
C SER A 103 2.37 -16.68 8.08
N ARG A 104 3.30 -16.94 9.01
CA ARG A 104 4.68 -16.41 8.94
C ARG A 104 5.39 -16.75 7.63
N GLU A 105 5.16 -17.94 7.07
CA GLU A 105 5.71 -18.35 5.78
C GLU A 105 5.24 -17.45 4.62
N PHE A 106 3.95 -17.11 4.57
CA PHE A 106 3.42 -16.18 3.58
C PHE A 106 3.99 -14.78 3.75
N ILE A 107 4.06 -14.29 5.01
CA ILE A 107 4.61 -12.95 5.31
C ILE A 107 6.06 -12.88 4.83
N PHE A 108 6.89 -13.87 5.17
CA PHE A 108 8.28 -13.90 4.72
C PHE A 108 8.42 -14.06 3.20
N LEU A 109 7.62 -14.92 2.57
CA LEU A 109 7.61 -15.08 1.12
C LEU A 109 7.20 -13.76 0.43
N PHE A 110 6.18 -13.09 0.95
CA PHE A 110 5.70 -11.82 0.43
C PHE A 110 6.79 -10.77 0.54
N ILE A 111 7.38 -10.58 1.73
CA ILE A 111 8.43 -9.59 1.98
C ILE A 111 9.67 -9.85 1.12
N ALA A 112 10.01 -11.12 0.85
CA ALA A 112 11.16 -11.47 0.04
C ALA A 112 10.96 -11.24 -1.47
N THR A 113 9.72 -11.30 -1.97
CA THR A 113 9.43 -11.33 -3.42
C THR A 113 8.73 -10.08 -3.92
N PHE A 114 7.61 -9.72 -3.31
CA PHE A 114 6.73 -8.67 -3.80
C PHE A 114 7.40 -7.30 -3.77
N PRO A 115 8.02 -6.88 -2.65
CA PRO A 115 8.96 -5.78 -2.59
C PRO A 115 9.90 -5.62 -3.79
N VAL A 116 10.75 -6.62 -4.00
CA VAL A 116 11.83 -6.59 -4.99
C VAL A 116 11.28 -6.47 -6.42
N ILE A 117 10.17 -7.17 -6.70
CA ILE A 117 9.49 -7.09 -7.99
C ILE A 117 8.89 -5.70 -8.20
N LEU A 118 8.21 -5.15 -7.19
CA LEU A 118 7.62 -3.82 -7.26
C LEU A 118 8.67 -2.74 -7.52
N ASP A 119 9.82 -2.81 -6.83
CA ASP A 119 10.98 -1.93 -7.08
C ASP A 119 11.46 -2.01 -8.52
N SER A 120 11.65 -3.22 -9.02
CA SER A 120 12.17 -3.46 -10.37
C SER A 120 11.20 -2.95 -11.44
N VAL A 121 9.91 -3.23 -11.29
CA VAL A 121 8.86 -2.79 -12.24
C VAL A 121 8.73 -1.27 -12.24
N ILE A 122 8.73 -0.65 -11.06
CA ILE A 122 8.61 0.80 -10.94
C ILE A 122 9.85 1.50 -11.51
N LYS A 123 11.07 1.06 -11.16
CA LYS A 123 12.30 1.60 -11.74
C LYS A 123 12.34 1.45 -13.26
N TYR A 124 11.93 0.29 -13.78
CA TYR A 124 11.82 0.08 -15.22
C TYR A 124 10.81 1.04 -15.86
N TRP A 125 9.65 1.23 -15.23
CA TRP A 125 8.62 2.12 -15.76
C TRP A 125 9.06 3.59 -15.73
N ILE A 126 9.72 4.04 -14.66
CA ILE A 126 10.34 5.36 -14.55
C ILE A 126 11.39 5.53 -15.66
N PHE A 127 12.32 4.58 -15.80
CA PHE A 127 13.34 4.62 -16.83
C PHE A 127 12.71 4.73 -18.22
N ARG A 128 11.67 3.95 -18.50
CA ARG A 128 10.96 4.01 -19.79
C ARG A 128 10.22 5.34 -19.99
N TYR A 129 9.65 5.91 -18.93
CA TYR A 129 8.96 7.19 -18.96
C TYR A 129 9.94 8.35 -19.23
N LEU A 130 11.07 8.40 -18.51
CA LEU A 130 12.11 9.42 -18.69
C LEU A 130 12.73 9.36 -20.09
N ASN A 131 13.02 8.15 -20.58
CA ASN A 131 13.55 7.96 -21.94
C ASN A 131 12.58 8.40 -23.05
N ARG A 132 11.27 8.45 -22.78
CA ARG A 132 10.25 8.87 -23.77
C ARG A 132 10.09 10.38 -23.86
N ILE A 133 10.41 11.14 -22.80
CA ILE A 133 10.13 12.58 -22.73
C ILE A 133 11.36 13.43 -23.11
N SER A 134 12.59 13.00 -22.79
CA SER A 134 13.78 13.74 -23.23
C SER A 134 15.07 12.89 -23.16
N PRO A 135 15.87 12.83 -24.25
CA PRO A 135 17.22 12.27 -24.21
C PRO A 135 18.15 12.96 -23.18
N SER A 136 17.84 14.18 -22.74
CA SER A 136 18.67 14.93 -21.78
C SER A 136 18.48 14.52 -20.32
N ALA A 137 17.31 13.98 -19.93
CA ALA A 137 17.07 13.49 -18.57
C ALA A 137 17.90 12.23 -18.26
N VAL A 138 18.19 11.43 -19.28
CA VAL A 138 19.07 10.26 -19.23
C VAL A 138 20.51 10.65 -18.89
N ALA A 139 20.97 11.80 -19.38
CA ALA A 139 22.30 12.31 -19.08
C ALA A 139 22.42 12.67 -17.59
N THR A 140 21.44 13.37 -17.03
CA THR A 140 21.44 13.73 -15.59
C THR A 140 21.35 12.52 -14.67
N TYR A 141 20.57 11.49 -15.01
CA TYR A 141 20.52 10.25 -14.22
C TYR A 141 21.86 9.49 -14.24
N ARG A 142 22.55 9.46 -15.38
CA ARG A 142 23.91 8.88 -15.46
C ARG A 142 24.92 9.65 -14.62
N THR A 143 24.85 10.99 -14.57
CA THR A 143 25.77 11.81 -13.76
C THR A 143 25.49 11.74 -12.25
N MET A 144 24.30 11.32 -11.83
CA MET A 144 23.95 11.16 -10.42
C MET A 144 24.16 9.73 -9.88
N ASN A 145 24.40 8.76 -10.76
CA ASN A 145 24.54 7.34 -10.42
C ASN A 145 25.95 6.78 -10.74
N GLU A 146 26.85 7.62 -11.24
CA GLU A 146 28.33 7.50 -11.12
C GLU A 146 28.80 8.25 -9.88
#